data_AF-A0ABD1GHM0-F1
#
_entry.id   AF-A0ABD1GHM0-F1
#
_cell.length_a   1.000
_cell.length_b   1.000
_cell.length_c   1.000
_cell.angle_alpha   90.00
_cell.angle_beta   90.00
_cell.angle_gamma   90.00
#
_symmetry.space_group_name_H-M   'P 1'
#
loop_
_entity.id
_entity.type
_entity.pdbx_description
1 polymer ?
#
loop_
_entity_poly.entity_id
_entity_poly.type
_entity_poly.pdbx_seq_one_letter_code
_entity_poly.pdbx_strand_id
1 'polypeptide(L)'
;METAASPPSLKQTLTPDSSPKPAKKSFVASLRSPSFKEDTYFISHLKNSERKALKELKDKLMASHGADSMWGIPLLGNADDRADVVLLKFLRARDFRVQDALNMLVKCLNWRKEFGADAVLEEDLGLKELEGSVAYMHGFDRCGHPVCYNAYGVFKDKVMYEKVFGDEEKLKKFLRWRVQILERGIKLLNFKPGGVNSIIQITDLKDMPKRELRATSNHILSLFQDNYPEMVARKIFINVPWYFSLLYSVISPFLTQRTKSKFVISKEGNAAETLYKFIRPEYVPVQYGGLSRPSDSLSGPPKPASEFIVKGGEKVNIQIEGIEAGATITWDIVVGGWDLEYSAEFVPNAEESYTIAVEKPRRVAAAEEAVHNSFAARDAGKMVLSVDNTASRSRKIAAYRYVVRKSP
;
A
#
# COMPACT_ATOMS: atom_id res chain seq x y z
N MET A 1 -47.54 35.85 -65.57
CA MET A 1 -47.56 36.73 -64.38
C MET A 1 -47.22 35.89 -63.17
N GLU A 2 -46.47 36.50 -62.25
CA GLU A 2 -46.06 36.04 -60.90
C GLU A 2 -47.23 35.45 -60.05
N THR A 3 -47.11 34.75 -58.92
CA THR A 3 -46.04 34.12 -58.09
C THR A 3 -46.75 33.11 -57.14
N ALA A 4 -46.13 32.19 -56.38
CA ALA A 4 -44.77 31.65 -56.23
C ALA A 4 -44.89 30.19 -55.70
N ALA A 5 -43.77 29.48 -55.49
CA ALA A 5 -43.74 28.14 -54.90
C ALA A 5 -43.26 28.13 -53.44
N SER A 6 -43.81 27.24 -52.61
CA SER A 6 -43.31 26.91 -51.25
C SER A 6 -43.02 25.40 -51.14
N PRO A 7 -41.93 24.98 -50.48
CA PRO A 7 -41.48 23.57 -50.48
C PRO A 7 -42.18 22.70 -49.41
N PRO A 8 -42.18 21.36 -49.58
CA PRO A 8 -42.98 20.45 -48.76
C PRO A 8 -42.27 19.92 -47.50
N SER A 9 -43.04 19.75 -46.43
CA SER A 9 -42.63 19.02 -45.22
C SER A 9 -42.68 17.49 -45.43
N LEU A 10 -41.53 16.82 -45.32
CA LEU A 10 -41.40 15.37 -45.49
C LEU A 10 -41.79 14.60 -44.22
N LYS A 11 -42.58 13.52 -44.41
CA LYS A 11 -43.07 12.64 -43.35
C LYS A 11 -41.96 11.74 -42.80
N GLN A 12 -42.01 11.43 -41.50
CA GLN A 12 -41.22 10.34 -40.92
C GLN A 12 -41.71 8.99 -41.43
N THR A 13 -40.79 8.15 -41.91
CA THR A 13 -41.04 6.75 -42.24
C THR A 13 -40.24 5.89 -41.26
N LEU A 14 -40.92 5.07 -40.47
CA LEU A 14 -40.28 4.06 -39.62
C LEU A 14 -39.91 2.84 -40.47
N THR A 15 -38.67 2.37 -40.35
CA THR A 15 -38.23 1.04 -40.82
C THR A 15 -37.48 0.30 -39.70
N PRO A 16 -37.52 -1.05 -39.68
CA PRO A 16 -37.37 -1.79 -38.44
C PRO A 16 -35.94 -2.25 -38.13
N ASP A 17 -35.72 -2.43 -36.82
CA ASP A 17 -34.86 -3.41 -36.15
C ASP A 17 -33.56 -3.85 -36.84
N SER A 18 -32.43 -3.38 -36.31
CA SER A 18 -31.13 -4.01 -36.55
C SER A 18 -30.50 -4.41 -35.21
N SER A 19 -30.39 -5.72 -35.00
CA SER A 19 -29.90 -6.29 -33.75
C SER A 19 -28.44 -5.88 -33.50
N PRO A 20 -28.05 -5.46 -32.28
CA PRO A 20 -26.68 -5.04 -32.02
C PRO A 20 -25.72 -6.23 -32.12
N LYS A 21 -24.76 -6.15 -33.05
CA LYS A 21 -23.62 -7.08 -33.12
C LYS A 21 -22.94 -7.16 -31.75
N PRO A 22 -22.54 -8.35 -31.28
CA PRO A 22 -21.96 -8.50 -29.94
C PRO A 22 -20.65 -7.73 -29.85
N ALA A 23 -20.67 -6.60 -29.15
CA ALA A 23 -19.47 -5.89 -28.78
C ALA A 23 -18.54 -6.85 -28.04
N LYS A 24 -17.29 -6.97 -28.50
CA LYS A 24 -16.26 -7.80 -27.85
C LYS A 24 -16.15 -7.34 -26.39
N LYS A 25 -16.69 -8.13 -25.46
CA LYS A 25 -16.66 -7.83 -24.03
C LYS A 25 -15.21 -7.61 -23.63
N SER A 26 -14.87 -6.39 -23.24
CA SER A 26 -13.58 -6.09 -22.61
C SER A 26 -13.48 -6.94 -21.35
N PHE A 27 -12.62 -7.97 -21.39
CA PHE A 27 -12.46 -8.94 -20.30
C PHE A 27 -11.69 -8.38 -19.09
N VAL A 28 -11.58 -7.05 -18.98
CA VAL A 28 -11.14 -6.37 -17.76
C VAL A 28 -12.35 -6.19 -16.86
N ALA A 29 -12.90 -7.31 -16.38
CA ALA A 29 -13.75 -7.28 -15.20
C ALA A 29 -12.97 -6.58 -14.09
N SER A 30 -13.54 -5.53 -13.50
CA SER A 30 -13.00 -4.94 -12.30
C SER A 30 -12.91 -6.04 -11.25
N LEU A 31 -11.70 -6.41 -10.85
CA LEU A 31 -11.44 -7.28 -9.70
C LEU A 31 -11.83 -6.51 -8.42
N ARG A 32 -13.13 -6.28 -8.24
CA ARG A 32 -13.75 -6.08 -6.93
C ARG A 32 -13.58 -7.40 -6.20
N SER A 33 -12.42 -7.58 -5.57
CA SER A 33 -12.30 -8.62 -4.55
C SER A 33 -13.39 -8.35 -3.51
N PRO A 34 -14.16 -9.38 -3.09
CA PRO A 34 -14.99 -9.22 -1.90
C PRO A 34 -14.05 -8.78 -0.78
N SER A 35 -14.41 -7.72 -0.05
CA SER A 35 -13.50 -7.06 0.88
C SER A 35 -12.94 -8.09 1.86
N PHE A 36 -11.66 -8.47 1.71
CA PHE A 36 -11.05 -9.44 2.61
C PHE A 36 -11.13 -8.87 4.02
N LYS A 37 -11.91 -9.57 4.84
CA LYS A 37 -12.06 -9.35 6.27
C LYS A 37 -11.10 -10.32 6.95
N GLU A 38 -10.23 -9.79 7.79
CA GLU A 38 -9.32 -10.63 8.57
C GLU A 38 -10.10 -11.53 9.53
N ASP A 39 -9.59 -12.73 9.77
CA ASP A 39 -10.21 -13.68 10.69
C ASP A 39 -10.17 -13.17 12.13
N THR A 40 -11.33 -13.14 12.79
CA THR A 40 -11.47 -12.74 14.20
C THR A 40 -10.57 -13.56 15.12
N TYR A 41 -9.95 -12.91 16.10
CA TYR A 41 -9.12 -13.56 17.12
C TYR A 41 -9.85 -13.75 18.47
N PHE A 42 -11.10 -13.31 18.58
CA PHE A 42 -11.93 -13.56 19.76
C PHE A 42 -12.42 -15.02 19.80
N ILE A 43 -12.10 -15.75 20.88
CA ILE A 43 -12.45 -17.16 21.09
C ILE A 43 -13.97 -17.38 21.06
N SER A 44 -14.75 -16.41 21.54
CA SER A 44 -16.22 -16.41 21.49
C SER A 44 -16.78 -16.52 20.07
N HIS A 45 -16.11 -15.91 19.08
CA HIS A 45 -16.53 -15.88 17.68
C HIS A 45 -16.01 -17.07 16.85
N LEU A 46 -15.14 -17.92 17.40
CA LEU A 46 -14.68 -19.14 16.74
C LEU A 46 -15.79 -20.19 16.65
N LYS A 47 -15.75 -21.06 15.63
CA LYS A 47 -16.62 -22.24 15.55
C LYS A 47 -16.27 -23.24 16.64
N ASN A 48 -17.21 -24.12 17.00
CA ASN A 48 -16.95 -25.19 17.99
C ASN A 48 -15.79 -26.11 17.58
N SER A 49 -15.64 -26.41 16.28
CA SER A 49 -14.50 -27.18 15.74
C SER A 49 -13.17 -26.44 15.90
N GLU A 50 -13.14 -25.13 15.64
CA GLU A 50 -11.95 -24.28 15.75
C GLU A 50 -11.52 -24.11 17.21
N ARG A 51 -12.47 -23.94 18.14
CA ARG A 51 -12.21 -23.96 19.60
C ARG A 51 -11.65 -25.31 20.06
N LYS A 52 -12.22 -26.42 19.59
CA LYS A 52 -11.73 -27.77 19.92
C LYS A 52 -10.30 -27.99 19.39
N ALA A 53 -10.01 -27.57 18.16
CA ALA A 53 -8.68 -27.65 17.56
C ALA A 53 -7.64 -26.79 18.29
N LEU A 54 -8.02 -25.58 18.75
CA LEU A 54 -7.17 -24.73 19.58
C LEU A 54 -6.86 -25.39 20.93
N LYS A 55 -7.87 -25.98 21.59
CA LYS A 55 -7.65 -26.73 22.83
C LYS A 55 -6.74 -27.94 22.61
N GLU A 56 -7.01 -28.77 21.60
CA GLU A 56 -6.18 -29.95 21.29
C GLU A 56 -4.72 -29.56 20.97
N LEU A 57 -4.49 -28.44 20.29
CA LEU A 57 -3.15 -27.94 20.05
C LEU A 57 -2.43 -27.53 21.34
N LYS A 58 -3.11 -26.84 22.27
CA LYS A 58 -2.56 -26.53 23.60
C LYS A 58 -2.25 -27.80 24.39
N ASP A 59 -3.19 -28.74 24.45
CA ASP A 59 -3.06 -30.01 25.17
C ASP A 59 -1.85 -30.82 24.64
N LYS A 60 -1.67 -30.90 23.31
CA LYS A 60 -0.51 -31.55 22.69
C LYS A 60 0.80 -30.77 22.88
N LEU A 61 0.76 -29.44 22.87
CA LEU A 61 1.95 -28.62 23.11
C LEU A 61 2.45 -28.84 24.54
N MET A 62 1.57 -28.75 25.55
CA MET A 62 1.90 -29.05 26.96
C MET A 62 2.50 -30.44 27.16
N ALA A 63 2.02 -31.44 26.40
CA ALA A 63 2.48 -32.82 26.53
C ALA A 63 3.84 -33.10 25.84
N SER A 64 4.32 -32.20 24.98
CA SER A 64 5.50 -32.45 24.13
C SER A 64 6.60 -31.39 24.20
N HIS A 65 6.27 -30.17 24.61
CA HIS A 65 7.16 -29.01 24.63
C HIS A 65 6.93 -28.20 25.91
N GLY A 66 8.00 -27.59 26.42
CA GLY A 66 7.97 -26.85 27.69
C GLY A 66 7.43 -25.43 27.56
N ALA A 67 7.89 -24.54 28.45
CA ALA A 67 7.55 -23.12 28.45
C ALA A 67 8.23 -22.33 27.31
N ASP A 68 8.11 -22.81 26.06
CA ASP A 68 8.54 -22.10 24.87
C ASP A 68 7.72 -20.82 24.65
N SER A 69 8.36 -19.82 24.02
CA SER A 69 7.73 -18.55 23.66
C SER A 69 7.93 -18.24 22.18
N MET A 70 7.07 -17.39 21.64
CA MET A 70 7.13 -16.91 20.26
C MET A 70 6.97 -15.40 20.27
N TRP A 71 7.92 -14.65 19.70
CA TRP A 71 7.94 -13.17 19.74
C TRP A 71 7.79 -12.59 21.17
N GLY A 72 8.37 -13.26 22.18
CA GLY A 72 8.27 -12.88 23.59
C GLY A 72 6.93 -13.22 24.28
N ILE A 73 6.03 -13.94 23.60
CA ILE A 73 4.74 -14.40 24.15
C ILE A 73 4.88 -15.88 24.57
N PRO A 74 4.74 -16.23 25.85
CA PRO A 74 4.69 -17.62 26.28
C PRO A 74 3.53 -18.36 25.60
N LEU A 75 3.81 -19.50 24.97
CA LEU A 75 2.78 -20.25 24.23
C LEU A 75 1.87 -21.08 25.14
N LEU A 76 2.26 -21.27 26.40
CA LEU A 76 1.56 -22.02 27.43
C LEU A 76 1.38 -21.16 28.68
N GLY A 77 0.14 -21.08 29.16
CA GLY A 77 -0.25 -20.28 30.32
C GLY A 77 -1.74 -19.94 30.27
N ASN A 78 -2.43 -19.95 31.42
CA ASN A 78 -3.89 -19.85 31.47
C ASN A 78 -4.47 -18.43 31.33
N ALA A 79 -3.63 -17.39 31.20
CA ALA A 79 -4.05 -15.99 31.34
C ALA A 79 -3.57 -15.04 30.23
N ASP A 80 -2.90 -15.52 29.19
CA ASP A 80 -2.43 -14.67 28.09
C ASP A 80 -3.16 -15.00 26.77
N ASP A 81 -4.22 -14.25 26.48
CA ASP A 81 -4.98 -14.31 25.23
C ASP A 81 -4.10 -14.13 23.97
N ARG A 82 -2.87 -13.60 24.11
CA ARG A 82 -1.93 -13.46 22.99
C ARG A 82 -1.38 -14.80 22.51
N ALA A 83 -1.24 -15.78 23.39
CA ALA A 83 -0.85 -17.14 23.00
C ALA A 83 -1.86 -17.71 22.00
N ASP A 84 -3.15 -17.49 22.22
CA ASP A 84 -4.23 -17.98 21.36
C ASP A 84 -4.19 -17.32 19.98
N VAL A 85 -3.84 -16.03 19.90
CA VAL A 85 -3.62 -15.34 18.62
C VAL A 85 -2.49 -15.99 17.82
N VAL A 86 -1.37 -16.32 18.47
CA VAL A 86 -0.24 -17.00 17.83
C VAL A 86 -0.64 -18.41 17.38
N LEU A 87 -1.21 -19.24 18.28
CA LEU A 87 -1.61 -20.62 17.98
C LEU A 87 -2.67 -20.67 16.86
N LEU A 88 -3.62 -19.73 16.82
CA LEU A 88 -4.60 -19.61 15.75
C LEU A 88 -3.99 -19.32 14.37
N LYS A 89 -2.83 -18.64 14.29
CA LYS A 89 -2.12 -18.42 13.01
C LYS A 89 -1.59 -19.74 12.45
N PHE A 90 -0.96 -20.58 13.28
CA PHE A 90 -0.47 -21.90 12.88
C PHE A 90 -1.62 -22.84 12.48
N LEU A 91 -2.72 -22.84 13.26
CA LEU A 91 -3.93 -23.60 12.90
C LEU A 91 -4.51 -23.15 11.55
N ARG A 92 -4.68 -21.84 11.32
CA ARG A 92 -5.20 -21.31 10.05
C ARG A 92 -4.30 -21.63 8.86
N ALA A 93 -2.98 -21.62 9.05
CA ALA A 93 -2.01 -21.98 8.02
C ALA A 93 -2.00 -23.47 7.64
N ARG A 94 -2.74 -24.32 8.38
CA ARG A 94 -2.90 -25.76 8.13
C ARG A 94 -4.37 -26.20 8.13
N ASP A 95 -5.30 -25.27 7.90
CA ASP A 95 -6.74 -25.51 7.82
C ASP A 95 -7.32 -26.23 9.06
N PHE A 96 -6.83 -25.86 10.25
CA PHE A 96 -7.15 -26.43 11.56
C PHE A 96 -6.81 -27.92 11.73
N ARG A 97 -5.96 -28.50 10.86
CA ARG A 97 -5.35 -29.82 11.10
C ARG A 97 -4.33 -29.72 12.23
N VAL A 98 -4.73 -30.10 13.44
CA VAL A 98 -3.98 -29.90 14.69
C VAL A 98 -2.56 -30.49 14.61
N GLN A 99 -2.40 -31.70 14.08
CA GLN A 99 -1.08 -32.33 14.00
C GLN A 99 -0.14 -31.60 13.02
N ASP A 100 -0.65 -31.15 11.87
CA ASP A 100 0.13 -30.40 10.89
C ASP A 100 0.51 -29.01 11.43
N ALA A 101 -0.38 -28.38 12.20
CA ALA A 101 -0.14 -27.11 12.87
C ALA A 101 0.93 -27.23 13.98
N LEU A 102 0.87 -28.29 14.79
CA LEU A 102 1.88 -28.60 15.80
C LEU A 102 3.25 -28.86 15.14
N ASN A 103 3.28 -29.71 14.11
CA ASN A 103 4.51 -30.01 13.37
C ASN A 103 5.13 -28.75 12.74
N MET A 104 4.31 -27.80 12.26
CA MET A 104 4.77 -26.50 11.76
C MET A 104 5.31 -25.61 12.89
N LEU A 105 4.59 -25.52 14.02
CA LEU A 105 4.97 -24.71 15.18
C LEU A 105 6.31 -25.16 15.76
N VAL A 106 6.50 -26.45 15.98
CA VAL A 106 7.75 -27.03 16.51
C VAL A 106 8.92 -26.79 15.57
N LYS A 107 8.73 -27.00 14.25
CA LYS A 107 9.77 -26.67 13.25
C LYS A 107 10.13 -25.19 13.25
N CYS A 108 9.14 -24.30 13.37
CA CYS A 108 9.37 -22.87 13.47
C CYS A 108 10.13 -22.48 14.75
N LEU A 109 9.76 -23.04 15.91
CA LEU A 109 10.47 -22.81 17.18
C LEU A 109 11.93 -23.24 17.12
N ASN A 110 12.22 -24.40 16.53
CA ASN A 110 13.60 -24.87 16.34
C ASN A 110 14.35 -23.98 15.34
N TRP A 111 13.74 -23.65 14.19
CA TRP A 111 14.32 -22.73 13.22
C TRP A 111 14.65 -21.37 13.84
N ARG A 112 13.79 -20.80 14.71
CA ARG A 112 14.08 -19.53 15.39
C ARG A 112 15.32 -19.60 16.26
N LYS A 113 15.51 -20.71 16.98
CA LYS A 113 16.69 -20.98 17.83
C LYS A 113 17.95 -21.13 16.97
N GLU A 114 17.91 -21.98 15.95
CA GLU A 114 19.02 -22.22 15.01
C GLU A 114 19.42 -20.95 14.23
N PHE A 115 18.43 -20.14 13.83
CA PHE A 115 18.64 -18.90 13.09
C PHE A 115 19.00 -17.72 14.00
N GLY A 116 18.81 -17.81 15.32
CA GLY A 116 18.92 -16.66 16.23
C GLY A 116 17.91 -15.54 15.92
N ALA A 117 16.69 -15.90 15.49
CA ALA A 117 15.70 -14.96 14.98
C ALA A 117 15.26 -13.89 16.00
N ASP A 118 15.33 -14.19 17.31
CA ASP A 118 14.98 -13.24 18.36
C ASP A 118 16.07 -12.17 18.60
N ALA A 119 17.32 -12.44 18.24
CA ALA A 119 18.45 -11.50 18.36
C ALA A 119 18.68 -10.66 17.08
N VAL A 120 18.13 -11.10 15.94
CA VAL A 120 18.42 -10.55 14.60
C VAL A 120 18.16 -9.04 14.47
N LEU A 121 17.30 -8.47 15.31
CA LEU A 121 16.94 -7.05 15.28
C LEU A 121 18.12 -6.11 15.56
N GLU A 122 19.05 -6.54 16.41
CA GLU A 122 20.16 -5.72 16.89
C GLU A 122 21.46 -5.97 16.08
N GLU A 123 21.43 -6.87 15.10
CA GLU A 123 22.60 -7.23 14.28
C GLU A 123 22.90 -6.20 13.18
N ASP A 124 24.16 -5.73 13.12
CA ASP A 124 24.62 -4.96 11.96
C ASP A 124 25.02 -5.89 10.81
N LEU A 125 24.08 -6.10 9.90
CA LEU A 125 24.29 -6.89 8.70
C LEU A 125 25.03 -6.11 7.60
N GLY A 126 25.42 -4.84 7.80
CA GLY A 126 26.15 -4.06 6.79
C GLY A 126 25.38 -3.85 5.47
N LEU A 127 24.05 -3.96 5.50
CA LEU A 127 23.14 -3.79 4.36
C LEU A 127 22.27 -2.53 4.50
N LYS A 128 22.74 -1.53 5.24
CA LYS A 128 22.02 -0.26 5.51
C LYS A 128 21.69 0.52 4.23
N GLU A 129 22.44 0.34 3.15
CA GLU A 129 22.14 0.89 1.81
C GLU A 129 20.88 0.28 1.15
N LEU A 130 20.50 -0.94 1.55
CA LEU A 130 19.27 -1.62 1.09
C LEU A 130 18.06 -1.22 1.94
N GLU A 131 18.31 -0.66 3.13
CA GLU A 131 17.27 -0.13 4.01
C GLU A 131 16.75 1.20 3.45
N GLY A 132 15.42 1.36 3.43
CA GLY A 132 14.76 2.51 2.77
C GLY A 132 14.69 2.42 1.24
N SER A 133 15.50 1.57 0.58
CA SER A 133 15.53 1.40 -0.87
C SER A 133 14.90 0.09 -1.36
N VAL A 134 15.33 -1.06 -0.81
CA VAL A 134 14.89 -2.40 -1.23
C VAL A 134 13.73 -2.90 -0.39
N ALA A 135 13.82 -2.76 0.94
CA ALA A 135 12.73 -3.13 1.83
C ALA A 135 12.82 -2.39 3.15
N TYR A 136 11.68 -1.97 3.66
CA TYR A 136 11.58 -1.13 4.84
C TYR A 136 10.16 -1.13 5.40
N MET A 137 10.04 -0.81 6.69
CA MET A 137 8.76 -0.52 7.34
C MET A 137 8.51 0.99 7.24
N HIS A 138 7.35 1.42 6.71
CA HIS A 138 7.00 2.84 6.64
C HIS A 138 5.50 3.05 6.77
N GLY A 139 5.09 3.76 7.83
CA GLY A 139 3.70 4.11 8.06
C GLY A 139 2.76 2.94 8.36
N PHE A 140 1.47 3.26 8.42
CA PHE A 140 0.40 2.36 8.85
C PHE A 140 -0.81 2.48 7.92
N ASP A 141 -1.54 1.39 7.73
CA ASP A 141 -2.82 1.41 7.01
C ASP A 141 -3.95 2.04 7.85
N ARG A 142 -5.13 2.24 7.25
CA ARG A 142 -6.32 2.84 7.89
C ARG A 142 -6.87 2.02 9.06
N CYS A 143 -6.43 0.77 9.23
CA CYS A 143 -6.76 -0.11 10.35
C CYS A 143 -5.61 -0.26 11.36
N GLY A 144 -4.48 0.43 11.16
CA GLY A 144 -3.31 0.39 12.03
C GLY A 144 -2.28 -0.69 11.71
N HIS A 145 -2.42 -1.46 10.62
CA HIS A 145 -1.42 -2.46 10.24
C HIS A 145 -0.11 -1.78 9.80
N PRO A 146 1.06 -2.18 10.33
CA PRO A 146 2.35 -1.72 9.84
C PRO A 146 2.53 -2.09 8.36
N VAL A 147 3.10 -1.17 7.57
CA VAL A 147 3.27 -1.36 6.13
C VAL A 147 4.72 -1.65 5.79
N CYS A 148 4.97 -2.81 5.19
CA CYS A 148 6.27 -3.27 4.71
C CYS A 148 6.36 -3.05 3.19
N TYR A 149 7.22 -2.12 2.76
CA TYR A 149 7.53 -1.88 1.34
C TYR A 149 8.65 -2.82 0.89
N ASN A 150 8.60 -3.22 -0.39
CA ASN A 150 9.55 -4.14 -1.01
C ASN A 150 9.72 -3.74 -2.49
N ALA A 151 10.84 -3.12 -2.86
CA ALA A 151 11.14 -2.65 -4.21
C ALA A 151 12.40 -3.32 -4.74
N TYR A 152 12.21 -4.37 -5.55
CA TYR A 152 13.30 -5.19 -6.07
C TYR A 152 13.92 -4.65 -7.38
N GLY A 153 13.42 -3.53 -7.89
CA GLY A 153 13.90 -2.92 -9.14
C GLY A 153 15.37 -2.47 -9.11
N VAL A 154 15.95 -2.17 -7.94
CA VAL A 154 17.37 -1.80 -7.82
C VAL A 154 18.32 -2.89 -8.30
N PHE A 155 17.89 -4.16 -8.23
CA PHE A 155 18.67 -5.32 -8.68
C PHE A 155 18.69 -5.50 -10.20
N LYS A 156 18.07 -4.59 -10.96
CA LYS A 156 18.29 -4.42 -12.40
C LYS A 156 19.72 -3.94 -12.69
N ASP A 157 20.34 -3.24 -11.75
CA ASP A 157 21.77 -2.97 -11.80
C ASP A 157 22.55 -4.24 -11.43
N LYS A 158 23.47 -4.65 -12.32
CA LYS A 158 24.25 -5.88 -12.15
C LYS A 158 25.26 -5.79 -11.01
N VAL A 159 25.85 -4.63 -10.76
CA VAL A 159 26.82 -4.45 -9.68
C VAL A 159 26.13 -4.59 -8.34
N MET A 160 24.94 -3.98 -8.18
CA MET A 160 24.08 -4.16 -7.01
C MET A 160 23.61 -5.62 -6.87
N TYR A 161 23.25 -6.28 -7.97
CA TYR A 161 22.89 -7.70 -7.96
C TYR A 161 24.07 -8.58 -7.47
N GLU A 162 25.26 -8.46 -8.04
CA GLU A 162 26.45 -9.26 -7.69
C GLU A 162 26.95 -8.95 -6.26
N LYS A 163 26.77 -7.71 -5.78
CA LYS A 163 27.08 -7.30 -4.41
C LYS A 163 26.18 -7.99 -3.37
N VAL A 164 24.94 -8.33 -3.72
CA VAL A 164 23.91 -8.86 -2.79
C VAL A 164 23.58 -10.34 -3.03
N PHE A 165 23.84 -10.88 -4.23
CA PHE A 165 23.49 -12.23 -4.65
C PHE A 165 24.60 -12.97 -5.41
N GLY A 166 25.80 -12.40 -5.52
CA GLY A 166 26.90 -12.99 -6.31
C GLY A 166 27.46 -14.31 -5.77
N ASP A 167 27.15 -14.67 -4.53
CA ASP A 167 27.53 -15.93 -3.89
C ASP A 167 26.51 -16.34 -2.81
N GLU A 168 26.67 -17.55 -2.27
CA GLU A 168 25.75 -18.15 -1.30
C GLU A 168 25.77 -17.42 0.05
N GLU A 169 26.91 -16.86 0.47
CA GLU A 169 27.01 -16.13 1.73
C GLU A 169 26.28 -14.79 1.67
N LYS A 170 26.44 -14.03 0.60
CA LYS A 170 25.66 -12.80 0.34
C LYS A 170 24.17 -13.11 0.28
N LEU A 171 23.77 -14.21 -0.37
CA LEU A 171 22.37 -14.64 -0.40
C LEU A 171 21.85 -14.98 1.01
N LYS A 172 22.58 -15.75 1.82
CA LYS A 172 22.21 -16.05 3.23
C LYS A 172 22.11 -14.77 4.05
N LYS A 173 23.05 -13.85 3.90
CA LYS A 173 23.10 -12.54 4.55
C LYS A 173 21.91 -11.65 4.15
N PHE A 174 21.53 -11.65 2.88
CA PHE A 174 20.32 -10.98 2.40
C PHE A 174 19.04 -11.62 2.97
N LEU A 175 18.94 -12.95 2.99
CA LEU A 175 17.81 -13.65 3.63
C LEU A 175 17.71 -13.31 5.13
N ARG A 176 18.84 -13.20 5.83
CA ARG A 176 18.91 -12.75 7.22
C ARG A 176 18.42 -11.33 7.42
N TRP A 177 18.85 -10.40 6.56
CA TRP A 177 18.35 -9.03 6.56
C TRP A 177 16.85 -8.94 6.21
N ARG A 178 16.35 -9.79 5.30
CA ARG A 178 14.92 -9.89 4.98
C ARG A 178 14.09 -10.35 6.18
N VAL A 179 14.62 -11.28 6.98
CA VAL A 179 14.02 -11.64 8.27
C VAL A 179 14.07 -10.47 9.25
N GLN A 180 15.20 -9.77 9.38
CA GLN A 180 15.33 -8.58 10.24
C GLN A 180 14.26 -7.53 9.94
N ILE A 181 14.05 -7.16 8.68
CA ILE A 181 13.00 -6.20 8.27
C ILE A 181 11.59 -6.70 8.63
N LEU A 182 11.32 -8.01 8.48
CA LEU A 182 10.03 -8.59 8.85
C LEU A 182 9.82 -8.57 10.37
N GLU A 183 10.83 -8.96 11.16
CA GLU A 183 10.78 -8.94 12.63
C GLU A 183 10.59 -7.52 13.19
N ARG A 184 11.18 -6.50 12.55
CA ARG A 184 10.91 -5.09 12.90
C ARG A 184 9.43 -4.74 12.74
N GLY A 185 8.78 -5.25 11.69
CA GLY A 185 7.34 -5.11 11.50
C GLY A 185 6.51 -5.92 12.50
N ILE A 186 7.00 -7.08 12.93
CA ILE A 186 6.35 -7.95 13.92
C ILE A 186 6.38 -7.34 15.32
N LYS A 187 7.48 -6.66 15.70
CA LYS A 187 7.62 -5.92 16.98
C LYS A 187 6.57 -4.80 17.15
N LEU A 188 5.91 -4.37 16.08
CA LEU A 188 4.83 -3.38 16.09
C LEU A 188 3.42 -4.02 16.25
N LEU A 189 3.31 -5.34 16.25
CA LEU A 189 2.04 -6.07 16.39
C LEU A 189 1.66 -6.25 17.86
N ASN A 190 0.36 -6.29 18.16
CA ASN A 190 -0.14 -6.45 19.52
C ASN A 190 -0.34 -7.91 19.92
N PHE A 191 -0.52 -8.80 18.92
CA PHE A 191 -0.90 -10.21 19.10
C PHE A 191 -2.12 -10.43 20.00
N LYS A 192 -3.10 -9.52 20.08
CA LYS A 192 -4.26 -9.64 20.98
C LYS A 192 -5.59 -9.68 20.24
N PRO A 193 -6.66 -10.29 20.78
CA PRO A 193 -7.99 -10.21 20.19
C PRO A 193 -8.43 -8.76 19.94
N GLY A 194 -8.86 -8.46 18.71
CA GLY A 194 -9.23 -7.10 18.28
C GLY A 194 -8.07 -6.11 18.10
N GLY A 195 -6.82 -6.50 18.40
CA GLY A 195 -5.62 -5.71 18.12
C GLY A 195 -5.06 -5.96 16.72
N VAL A 196 -4.02 -5.19 16.37
CA VAL A 196 -3.29 -5.33 15.11
C VAL A 196 -2.37 -6.53 15.18
N ASN A 197 -2.64 -7.55 14.37
CA ASN A 197 -1.99 -8.87 14.46
C ASN A 197 -1.28 -9.29 13.17
N SER A 198 -1.20 -8.41 12.17
CA SER A 198 -0.66 -8.70 10.84
C SER A 198 -0.14 -7.42 10.16
N ILE A 199 0.64 -7.58 9.10
CA ILE A 199 1.25 -6.49 8.33
C ILE A 199 0.64 -6.39 6.91
N ILE A 200 0.71 -5.20 6.33
CA ILE A 200 0.51 -5.01 4.89
C ILE A 200 1.86 -5.19 4.19
N GLN A 201 1.90 -6.01 3.14
CA GLN A 201 3.07 -6.08 2.25
C GLN A 201 2.76 -5.34 0.96
N ILE A 202 3.53 -4.29 0.67
CA ILE A 202 3.58 -3.67 -0.65
C ILE A 202 4.79 -4.23 -1.40
N THR A 203 4.60 -4.62 -2.65
CA THR A 203 5.68 -5.07 -3.52
C THR A 203 5.64 -4.25 -4.81
N ASP A 204 6.66 -3.45 -5.03
CA ASP A 204 6.87 -2.73 -6.27
C ASP A 204 7.51 -3.66 -7.31
N LEU A 205 6.81 -3.85 -8.42
CA LEU A 205 7.27 -4.67 -9.54
C LEU A 205 7.90 -3.85 -10.67
N LYS A 206 8.01 -2.52 -10.51
CA LYS A 206 8.74 -1.67 -11.45
C LYS A 206 10.19 -2.17 -11.57
N ASP A 207 10.64 -2.32 -12.82
CA ASP A 207 12.01 -2.72 -13.16
C ASP A 207 12.53 -4.04 -12.56
N MET A 208 11.68 -4.86 -11.92
CA MET A 208 12.11 -6.09 -11.24
C MET A 208 12.75 -7.12 -12.20
N PRO A 209 14.00 -7.58 -11.95
CA PRO A 209 14.65 -8.62 -12.73
C PRO A 209 13.85 -9.94 -12.79
N LYS A 210 13.55 -10.41 -14.01
CA LYS A 210 12.63 -11.55 -14.21
C LYS A 210 13.24 -12.92 -13.93
N ARG A 211 14.52 -13.13 -14.28
CA ARG A 211 15.19 -14.44 -14.22
C ARG A 211 16.01 -14.60 -12.93
N GLU A 212 16.86 -13.60 -12.66
CA GLU A 212 17.88 -13.64 -11.62
C GLU A 212 17.26 -13.70 -10.22
N LEU A 213 16.29 -12.83 -9.91
CA LEU A 213 15.58 -12.85 -8.63
C LEU A 213 14.62 -14.02 -8.43
N ARG A 214 14.39 -14.90 -9.43
CA ARG A 214 13.39 -15.99 -9.30
C ARG A 214 13.82 -17.01 -8.24
N ALA A 215 15.10 -17.38 -8.21
CA ALA A 215 15.64 -18.32 -7.21
C ALA A 215 15.57 -17.70 -5.79
N THR A 216 16.08 -16.48 -5.63
CA THR A 216 16.01 -15.72 -4.37
C THR A 216 14.57 -15.55 -3.89
N SER A 217 13.63 -15.21 -4.78
CA SER A 217 12.22 -15.05 -4.44
C SER A 217 11.58 -16.35 -3.93
N ASN A 218 11.98 -17.51 -4.48
CA ASN A 218 11.53 -18.81 -3.99
C ASN A 218 12.08 -19.10 -2.58
N HIS A 219 13.36 -18.81 -2.31
CA HIS A 219 13.94 -18.98 -0.97
C HIS A 219 13.25 -18.08 0.07
N ILE A 220 13.03 -16.79 -0.26
CA ILE A 220 12.28 -15.86 0.59
C ILE A 220 10.86 -16.37 0.83
N LEU A 221 10.19 -16.87 -0.22
CA LEU A 221 8.82 -17.35 -0.12
C LEU A 221 8.71 -18.58 0.78
N SER A 222 9.59 -19.59 0.62
CA SER A 222 9.58 -20.79 1.48
C SER A 222 9.87 -20.39 2.93
N LEU A 223 10.94 -19.63 3.18
CA LEU A 223 11.32 -19.20 4.52
C LEU A 223 10.16 -18.50 5.24
N PHE A 224 9.44 -17.60 4.56
CA PHE A 224 8.29 -16.90 5.12
C PHE A 224 7.02 -17.76 5.22
N GLN A 225 6.78 -18.69 4.30
CA GLN A 225 5.64 -19.61 4.37
C GLN A 225 5.77 -20.63 5.52
N ASP A 226 6.99 -21.08 5.81
CA ASP A 226 7.25 -22.08 6.83
C ASP A 226 7.34 -21.48 8.24
N ASN A 227 7.86 -20.25 8.38
CA ASN A 227 8.17 -19.66 9.69
C ASN A 227 7.31 -18.44 10.08
N TYR A 228 6.53 -17.86 9.15
CA TYR A 228 5.72 -16.66 9.42
C TYR A 228 4.25 -16.84 8.98
N PRO A 229 3.54 -17.86 9.50
CA PRO A 229 2.17 -18.17 9.12
C PRO A 229 1.20 -17.02 9.42
N GLU A 230 0.32 -16.72 8.46
CA GLU A 230 -0.77 -15.75 8.61
C GLU A 230 -0.35 -14.39 9.20
N MET A 231 0.86 -13.92 8.86
CA MET A 231 1.37 -12.60 9.25
C MET A 231 0.97 -11.49 8.28
N VAL A 232 0.45 -11.81 7.09
CA VAL A 232 0.08 -10.81 6.06
C VAL A 232 -1.43 -10.62 6.01
N ALA A 233 -1.88 -9.38 6.24
CA ALA A 233 -3.26 -8.92 6.07
C ALA A 233 -3.62 -8.81 4.57
N ARG A 234 -2.82 -8.05 3.82
CA ARG A 234 -2.96 -7.86 2.36
C ARG A 234 -1.59 -7.79 1.71
N LYS A 235 -1.50 -8.28 0.48
CA LYS A 235 -0.32 -8.18 -0.39
C LYS A 235 -0.66 -7.36 -1.61
N ILE A 236 -0.17 -6.12 -1.64
CA ILE A 236 -0.45 -5.13 -2.67
C ILE A 236 0.74 -5.07 -3.63
N PHE A 237 0.54 -5.49 -4.86
CA PHE A 237 1.52 -5.34 -5.93
C PHE A 237 1.28 -4.00 -6.63
N ILE A 238 2.31 -3.15 -6.70
CA ILE A 238 2.26 -1.85 -7.39
C ILE A 238 3.21 -1.82 -8.58
N ASN A 239 2.97 -0.87 -9.48
CA ASN A 239 3.64 -0.73 -10.76
C ASN A 239 3.71 -2.04 -11.56
N VAL A 240 2.62 -2.80 -11.52
CA VAL A 240 2.56 -4.15 -12.08
C VAL A 240 2.63 -4.07 -13.61
N PRO A 241 3.67 -4.66 -14.25
CA PRO A 241 3.80 -4.64 -15.70
C PRO A 241 2.66 -5.39 -16.39
N TRP A 242 2.29 -4.96 -17.59
CA TRP A 242 1.12 -5.50 -18.33
C TRP A 242 1.13 -7.02 -18.50
N TYR A 243 2.30 -7.67 -18.60
CA TYR A 243 2.41 -9.12 -18.76
C TYR A 243 2.14 -9.90 -17.46
N PHE A 244 2.15 -9.25 -16.29
CA PHE A 244 1.95 -9.94 -15.02
C PHE A 244 0.53 -10.48 -14.88
N SER A 245 -0.49 -9.90 -15.54
CA SER A 245 -1.84 -10.48 -15.54
C SER A 245 -1.89 -11.84 -16.23
N LEU A 246 -1.05 -12.06 -17.27
CA LEU A 246 -0.92 -13.35 -17.94
C LEU A 246 -0.21 -14.37 -17.03
N LEU A 247 0.87 -13.96 -16.35
CA LEU A 247 1.55 -14.81 -15.38
C LEU A 247 0.60 -15.16 -14.21
N TYR A 248 -0.14 -14.18 -13.70
CA TYR A 248 -1.10 -14.37 -12.62
C TYR A 248 -2.21 -15.35 -13.03
N SER A 249 -2.74 -15.27 -14.26
CA SER A 249 -3.76 -16.24 -14.71
C SER A 249 -3.23 -17.67 -14.72
N VAL A 250 -1.95 -17.89 -15.05
CA VAL A 250 -1.32 -19.23 -15.05
C VAL A 250 -1.06 -19.76 -13.63
N ILE A 251 -0.58 -18.92 -12.70
CA ILE A 251 -0.30 -19.37 -11.32
C ILE A 251 -1.56 -19.43 -10.45
N SER A 252 -2.60 -18.66 -10.77
CA SER A 252 -3.77 -18.51 -9.90
C SER A 252 -4.51 -19.82 -9.59
N PRO A 253 -4.67 -20.83 -10.47
CA PRO A 253 -5.35 -22.07 -10.12
C PRO A 253 -4.71 -22.79 -8.92
N PHE A 254 -3.39 -22.65 -8.75
CA PHE A 254 -2.61 -23.27 -7.66
C PHE A 254 -2.62 -22.46 -6.35
N LEU A 255 -3.17 -21.25 -6.35
CA LEU A 255 -3.30 -20.42 -5.14
C LEU A 255 -4.62 -20.70 -4.41
N THR A 256 -4.55 -20.90 -3.09
CA THR A 256 -5.74 -21.03 -2.23
C THR A 256 -6.60 -19.76 -2.29
N GLN A 257 -7.92 -19.90 -2.04
CA GLN A 257 -8.84 -18.77 -2.02
C GLN A 257 -8.45 -17.74 -0.94
N ARG A 258 -7.95 -18.20 0.21
CA ARG A 258 -7.35 -17.37 1.28
C ARG A 258 -6.21 -16.50 0.72
N THR A 259 -5.24 -17.07 0.02
CA THR A 259 -4.13 -16.32 -0.58
C THR A 259 -4.62 -15.34 -1.64
N LYS A 260 -5.51 -15.76 -2.55
CA LYS A 260 -6.10 -14.89 -3.59
C LYS A 260 -6.81 -13.67 -3.01
N SER A 261 -7.60 -13.84 -1.94
CA SER A 261 -8.39 -12.76 -1.33
C SER A 261 -7.52 -11.67 -0.68
N LYS A 262 -6.29 -12.01 -0.26
CA LYS A 262 -5.31 -11.06 0.28
C LYS A 262 -4.61 -10.23 -0.80
N PHE A 263 -4.68 -10.62 -2.08
CA PHE A 263 -3.93 -9.96 -3.16
C PHE A 263 -4.68 -8.73 -3.71
N VAL A 264 -3.92 -7.65 -3.92
CA VAL A 264 -4.35 -6.45 -4.63
C VAL A 264 -3.32 -6.16 -5.72
N ILE A 265 -3.76 -5.88 -6.94
CA ILE A 265 -2.88 -5.70 -8.11
C ILE A 265 -3.15 -4.32 -8.71
N SER A 266 -2.19 -3.40 -8.60
CA SER A 266 -2.20 -2.09 -9.25
C SER A 266 -1.34 -2.10 -10.50
N LYS A 267 -1.94 -1.73 -11.63
CA LYS A 267 -1.19 -1.41 -12.85
C LYS A 267 -0.19 -0.28 -12.60
N GLU A 268 0.82 -0.21 -13.46
CA GLU A 268 1.71 0.95 -13.62
C GLU A 268 0.92 2.27 -13.77
N GLY A 269 1.43 3.34 -13.16
CA GLY A 269 0.78 4.65 -13.05
C GLY A 269 -0.29 4.77 -11.95
N ASN A 270 -0.91 3.67 -11.50
CA ASN A 270 -2.07 3.70 -10.59
C ASN A 270 -1.72 3.44 -9.11
N ALA A 271 -0.44 3.55 -8.72
CA ALA A 271 0.02 3.24 -7.37
C ALA A 271 -0.74 4.04 -6.30
N ALA A 272 -0.74 5.37 -6.37
CA ALA A 272 -1.45 6.23 -5.42
C ALA A 272 -2.95 5.91 -5.29
N GLU A 273 -3.69 5.82 -6.42
CA GLU A 273 -5.12 5.42 -6.42
C GLU A 273 -5.36 4.06 -5.76
N THR A 274 -4.41 3.13 -5.85
CA THR A 274 -4.55 1.82 -5.19
C THR A 274 -4.18 1.88 -3.71
N LEU A 275 -3.09 2.56 -3.35
CA LEU A 275 -2.64 2.67 -1.96
C LEU A 275 -3.61 3.48 -1.10
N TYR A 276 -4.21 4.54 -1.62
CA TYR A 276 -5.13 5.40 -0.86
C TYR A 276 -6.38 4.66 -0.36
N LYS A 277 -6.78 3.57 -1.02
CA LYS A 277 -7.88 2.68 -0.57
C LYS A 277 -7.58 2.00 0.77
N PHE A 278 -6.31 1.91 1.17
CA PHE A 278 -5.85 1.19 2.35
C PHE A 278 -5.04 2.05 3.32
N ILE A 279 -4.26 3.01 2.83
CA ILE A 279 -3.32 3.84 3.59
C ILE A 279 -3.71 5.31 3.39
N ARG A 280 -3.61 6.15 4.42
CA ARG A 280 -3.86 7.60 4.28
C ARG A 280 -2.69 8.27 3.54
N PRO A 281 -2.93 9.29 2.68
CA PRO A 281 -1.89 9.91 1.85
C PRO A 281 -0.62 10.34 2.61
N GLU A 282 -0.76 10.87 3.82
CA GLU A 282 0.35 11.33 4.67
C GLU A 282 1.24 10.20 5.24
N TYR A 283 0.84 8.94 5.08
CA TYR A 283 1.63 7.74 5.40
C TYR A 283 2.15 6.99 4.17
N VAL A 284 1.76 7.40 2.94
CA VAL A 284 2.31 6.83 1.70
C VAL A 284 3.58 7.59 1.31
N PRO A 285 4.71 6.92 1.02
CA PRO A 285 5.93 7.57 0.53
C PRO A 285 5.70 8.40 -0.75
N VAL A 286 6.37 9.55 -0.86
CA VAL A 286 6.29 10.44 -2.03
C VAL A 286 6.59 9.73 -3.36
N GLN A 287 7.56 8.81 -3.39
CA GLN A 287 7.90 7.98 -4.57
C GLN A 287 6.75 7.09 -5.08
N TYR A 288 5.68 6.90 -4.28
CA TYR A 288 4.47 6.16 -4.66
C TYR A 288 3.25 7.08 -4.85
N GLY A 289 3.51 8.39 -4.99
CA GLY A 289 2.49 9.43 -5.16
C GLY A 289 1.75 9.78 -3.87
N GLY A 290 2.39 9.58 -2.72
CA GLY A 290 1.90 10.00 -1.40
C GLY A 290 2.47 11.34 -0.92
N LEU A 291 2.27 11.65 0.37
CA LEU A 291 2.72 12.90 1.01
C LEU A 291 3.77 12.69 2.11
N SER A 292 4.22 11.46 2.32
CA SER A 292 5.16 11.10 3.39
C SER A 292 6.61 11.21 2.89
N ARG A 293 7.40 12.12 3.47
CA ARG A 293 8.83 12.32 3.13
C ARG A 293 9.75 11.73 4.20
N PRO A 294 10.98 11.31 3.85
CA PRO A 294 11.96 10.84 4.85
C PRO A 294 12.24 11.88 5.96
N SER A 295 12.25 13.16 5.61
CA SER A 295 12.45 14.30 6.53
C SER A 295 11.32 14.51 7.54
N ASP A 296 10.09 14.07 7.24
CA ASP A 296 8.93 14.28 8.12
C ASP A 296 9.08 13.50 9.45
N SER A 297 9.91 12.45 9.49
CA SER A 297 10.18 11.62 10.66
C SER A 297 10.67 12.39 11.90
N LEU A 298 11.31 13.54 11.70
CA LEU A 298 11.81 14.42 12.77
C LEU A 298 10.76 15.41 13.30
N SER A 299 9.58 15.49 12.65
CA SER A 299 8.61 16.58 12.83
C SER A 299 7.39 16.22 13.70
N GLY A 300 7.39 15.05 14.33
CA GLY A 300 6.24 14.49 15.03
C GLY A 300 5.26 13.74 14.11
N PRO A 301 4.02 13.45 14.56
CA PRO A 301 3.05 12.71 13.74
C PRO A 301 2.66 13.51 12.49
N PRO A 302 2.53 12.86 11.31
CA PRO A 302 2.24 13.57 10.07
C PRO A 302 0.85 14.20 10.11
N LYS A 303 0.75 15.43 9.60
CA LYS A 303 -0.53 16.14 9.52
C LYS A 303 -1.49 15.44 8.56
N PRO A 304 -2.78 15.26 8.94
CA PRO A 304 -3.77 14.64 8.08
C PRO A 304 -3.89 15.34 6.72
N ALA A 305 -4.05 14.56 5.66
CA ALA A 305 -4.32 15.06 4.32
C ALA A 305 -5.80 14.91 3.95
N SER A 306 -6.27 15.82 3.10
CA SER A 306 -7.60 15.76 2.47
C SER A 306 -7.48 15.17 1.07
N GLU A 307 -8.31 14.18 0.75
CA GLU A 307 -8.37 13.52 -0.56
C GLU A 307 -9.45 14.16 -1.44
N PHE A 308 -9.19 14.28 -2.74
CA PHE A 308 -10.15 14.76 -3.73
C PHE A 308 -9.97 14.04 -5.08
N ILE A 309 -10.92 14.23 -6.00
CA ILE A 309 -10.90 13.63 -7.33
C ILE A 309 -10.95 14.77 -8.36
N VAL A 310 -10.07 14.70 -9.36
CA VAL A 310 -10.10 15.56 -10.54
C VAL A 310 -10.55 14.68 -11.71
N LYS A 311 -11.71 14.94 -12.32
CA LYS A 311 -12.14 14.17 -13.50
C LYS A 311 -11.34 14.61 -14.73
N GLY A 312 -11.38 13.81 -15.80
CA GLY A 312 -10.87 14.26 -17.09
C GLY A 312 -11.74 15.39 -17.64
N GLY A 313 -11.12 16.44 -18.18
CA GLY A 313 -11.83 17.62 -18.67
C GLY A 313 -12.15 18.67 -17.59
N GLU A 314 -11.72 18.47 -16.34
CA GLU A 314 -12.01 19.38 -15.21
C GLU A 314 -10.75 20.05 -14.66
N LYS A 315 -10.92 21.31 -14.22
CA LYS A 315 -10.00 22.04 -13.34
C LYS A 315 -10.62 22.10 -11.94
N VAL A 316 -9.82 21.80 -10.91
CA VAL A 316 -10.23 21.87 -9.49
C VAL A 316 -9.37 22.90 -8.78
N ASN A 317 -10.03 23.84 -8.10
CA ASN A 317 -9.39 24.90 -7.32
C ASN A 317 -9.63 24.65 -5.83
N ILE A 318 -8.57 24.48 -5.05
CA ILE A 318 -8.59 24.39 -3.59
C ILE A 318 -8.38 25.79 -3.05
N GLN A 319 -9.30 26.30 -2.23
CA GLN A 319 -9.18 27.62 -1.60
C GLN A 319 -8.83 27.45 -0.11
N ILE A 320 -7.77 28.13 0.32
CA ILE A 320 -7.40 28.30 1.73
C ILE A 320 -7.75 29.73 2.09
N GLU A 321 -8.88 29.89 2.79
CA GLU A 321 -9.42 31.20 3.18
C GLU A 321 -8.96 31.61 4.58
N GLY A 322 -9.25 32.85 4.98
CA GLY A 322 -8.95 33.35 6.32
C GLY A 322 -7.44 33.54 6.59
N ILE A 323 -6.65 33.80 5.54
CA ILE A 323 -5.23 34.11 5.70
C ILE A 323 -5.13 35.56 6.18
N GLU A 324 -4.45 35.76 7.31
CA GLU A 324 -4.16 37.08 7.85
C GLU A 324 -2.84 37.65 7.30
N ALA A 325 -2.71 38.97 7.34
CA ALA A 325 -1.46 39.67 7.05
C ALA A 325 -0.31 39.16 7.94
N GLY A 326 0.87 38.93 7.35
CA GLY A 326 2.03 38.37 8.04
C GLY A 326 1.98 36.86 8.28
N ALA A 327 0.94 36.14 7.83
CA ALA A 327 0.88 34.69 7.95
C ALA A 327 1.70 33.98 6.86
N THR A 328 2.40 32.91 7.25
CA THR A 328 3.05 31.97 6.33
C THR A 328 2.17 30.76 6.12
N ILE A 329 1.89 30.45 4.85
CA ILE A 329 1.19 29.27 4.39
C ILE A 329 2.23 28.28 3.88
N THR A 330 2.19 27.05 4.36
CA THR A 330 2.98 25.93 3.84
C THR A 330 2.02 24.84 3.40
N TRP A 331 2.18 24.30 2.20
CA TRP A 331 1.31 23.25 1.70
C TRP A 331 2.07 22.14 0.99
N ASP A 332 1.42 20.98 0.98
CA ASP A 332 1.79 19.83 0.16
C ASP A 332 0.61 19.42 -0.70
N ILE A 333 0.87 19.07 -1.95
CA ILE A 333 -0.16 18.55 -2.86
C ILE A 333 0.41 17.45 -3.76
N VAL A 334 -0.35 16.37 -3.91
CA VAL A 334 -0.05 15.21 -4.77
C VAL A 334 -1.31 14.75 -5.51
N VAL A 335 -1.12 14.18 -6.70
CA VAL A 335 -2.13 13.62 -7.60
C VAL A 335 -1.56 12.30 -8.12
N GLY A 336 -2.40 11.31 -8.41
CA GLY A 336 -1.97 10.02 -8.93
C GLY A 336 -1.43 10.13 -10.35
N GLY A 337 -0.11 9.98 -10.50
CA GLY A 337 0.60 9.98 -11.79
C GLY A 337 0.27 11.23 -12.61
N TRP A 338 0.75 12.40 -12.17
CA TRP A 338 0.42 13.69 -12.76
C TRP A 338 0.72 13.70 -14.26
N ASP A 339 -0.21 14.17 -15.06
CA ASP A 339 0.10 14.59 -16.44
C ASP A 339 -0.93 15.65 -16.77
N LEU A 340 -0.72 16.80 -16.13
CA LEU A 340 -1.71 17.83 -15.89
C LEU A 340 -0.98 19.14 -15.57
N GLU A 341 -1.70 20.26 -15.56
CA GLU A 341 -1.14 21.57 -15.18
C GLU A 341 -1.48 21.93 -13.74
N TYR A 342 -0.54 22.55 -13.04
CA TYR A 342 -0.72 23.05 -11.69
C TYR A 342 -0.18 24.46 -11.51
N SER A 343 -0.85 25.22 -10.66
CA SER A 343 -0.51 26.61 -10.29
C SER A 343 -0.94 26.90 -8.85
N ALA A 344 -0.31 27.91 -8.25
CA ALA A 344 -0.69 28.46 -6.96
C ALA A 344 -0.78 30.00 -7.06
N GLU A 345 -1.86 30.57 -6.56
CA GLU A 345 -2.13 32.00 -6.63
C GLU A 345 -2.59 32.51 -5.26
N PHE A 346 -2.13 33.70 -4.86
CA PHE A 346 -2.63 34.39 -3.67
C PHE A 346 -3.47 35.59 -4.10
N VAL A 347 -4.70 35.66 -3.60
CA VAL A 347 -5.67 36.73 -3.86
C VAL A 347 -5.82 37.52 -2.55
N PRO A 348 -5.30 38.75 -2.45
CA PRO A 348 -5.53 39.59 -1.28
C PRO A 348 -6.98 40.09 -1.23
N ASN A 349 -7.44 40.48 -0.04
CA ASN A 349 -8.83 40.91 0.17
C ASN A 349 -9.08 42.40 -0.20
N ALA A 350 -8.03 43.18 -0.47
CA ALA A 350 -8.17 44.60 -0.80
C ALA A 350 -8.67 44.78 -2.25
N GLU A 351 -9.70 45.60 -2.46
CA GLU A 351 -10.44 45.68 -3.73
C GLU A 351 -9.58 46.13 -4.94
N GLU A 352 -8.50 46.89 -4.71
CA GLU A 352 -7.56 47.35 -5.75
C GLU A 352 -6.30 46.48 -5.89
N SER A 353 -6.22 45.35 -5.18
CA SER A 353 -5.01 44.51 -5.16
C SER A 353 -4.99 43.44 -6.26
N TYR A 354 -3.81 43.20 -6.82
CA TYR A 354 -3.62 42.21 -7.88
C TYR A 354 -3.40 40.79 -7.33
N THR A 355 -3.96 39.78 -8.00
CA THR A 355 -3.62 38.37 -7.76
C THR A 355 -2.13 38.13 -7.97
N ILE A 356 -1.49 37.55 -6.96
CA ILE A 356 -0.06 37.20 -6.96
C ILE A 356 0.09 35.77 -7.46
N ALA A 357 0.72 35.56 -8.61
CA ALA A 357 1.09 34.24 -9.10
C ALA A 357 2.27 33.68 -8.28
N VAL A 358 1.96 32.87 -7.26
CA VAL A 358 2.95 32.28 -6.33
C VAL A 358 3.71 31.13 -7.01
N GLU A 359 3.00 30.30 -7.78
CA GLU A 359 3.59 29.32 -8.68
C GLU A 359 2.87 29.42 -10.02
N LYS A 360 3.58 29.85 -11.07
CA LYS A 360 3.04 30.00 -12.42
C LYS A 360 2.52 28.65 -12.94
N PRO A 361 1.46 28.64 -13.77
CA PRO A 361 0.97 27.42 -14.39
C PRO A 361 2.09 26.65 -15.09
N ARG A 362 2.28 25.40 -14.66
CA ARG A 362 3.26 24.48 -15.25
C ARG A 362 2.67 23.08 -15.36
N ARG A 363 3.05 22.36 -16.43
CA ARG A 363 2.80 20.92 -16.52
C ARG A 363 3.66 20.18 -15.51
N VAL A 364 3.08 19.19 -14.84
CA VAL A 364 3.75 18.30 -13.88
C VAL A 364 3.73 16.89 -14.45
N ALA A 365 4.90 16.25 -14.50
CA ALA A 365 5.10 14.94 -15.11
C ALA A 365 4.74 13.78 -14.17
N ALA A 366 4.50 12.59 -14.74
CA ALA A 366 3.96 11.45 -13.98
C ALA A 366 4.93 10.81 -12.98
N ALA A 367 6.20 11.19 -13.06
CA ALA A 367 7.26 10.79 -12.15
C ALA A 367 7.66 11.90 -11.15
N GLU A 368 7.05 13.09 -11.22
CA GLU A 368 7.26 14.12 -10.20
C GLU A 368 6.59 13.74 -8.87
N GLU A 369 7.26 14.11 -7.78
CA GLU A 369 6.79 13.88 -6.41
C GLU A 369 5.76 14.92 -5.97
N ALA A 370 5.27 14.79 -4.74
CA ALA A 370 4.38 15.77 -4.13
C ALA A 370 5.04 17.15 -4.04
N VAL A 371 4.41 18.16 -4.65
CA VAL A 371 4.80 19.56 -4.53
C VAL A 371 4.82 19.95 -3.05
N HIS A 372 5.93 20.54 -2.61
CA HIS A 372 6.06 21.23 -1.33
C HIS A 372 6.36 22.70 -1.62
N ASN A 373 5.58 23.62 -1.07
CA ASN A 373 5.84 25.04 -1.27
C ASN A 373 5.34 25.87 -0.07
N SER A 374 5.81 27.11 0.04
CA SER A 374 5.44 28.03 1.10
C SER A 374 5.39 29.48 0.62
N PHE A 375 4.48 30.26 1.19
CA PHE A 375 4.26 31.66 0.86
C PHE A 375 4.06 32.47 2.12
N ALA A 376 4.72 33.62 2.25
CA ALA A 376 4.50 34.59 3.33
C ALA A 376 3.56 35.69 2.80
N ALA A 377 2.31 35.67 3.26
CA ALA A 377 1.31 36.68 2.90
C ALA A 377 1.64 38.01 3.58
N ARG A 378 1.76 39.08 2.79
CA ARG A 378 1.90 40.45 3.32
C ARG A 378 0.56 41.00 3.81
N ASP A 379 -0.49 40.73 3.04
CA ASP A 379 -1.85 41.22 3.24
C ASP A 379 -2.78 40.06 3.65
N ALA A 380 -3.95 40.39 4.18
CA ALA A 380 -5.01 39.40 4.40
C ALA A 380 -5.63 38.97 3.06
N GLY A 381 -5.98 37.69 2.92
CA GLY A 381 -6.42 37.14 1.63
C GLY A 381 -6.79 35.65 1.66
N LYS A 382 -6.66 35.02 0.50
CA LYS A 382 -6.79 33.57 0.30
C LYS A 382 -5.77 33.01 -0.69
N MET A 383 -5.36 31.77 -0.47
CA MET A 383 -4.50 31.01 -1.39
C MET A 383 -5.38 30.07 -2.24
N VAL A 384 -5.11 30.00 -3.53
CA VAL A 384 -5.83 29.16 -4.50
C VAL A 384 -4.83 28.20 -5.14
N LEU A 385 -4.98 26.90 -4.88
CA LEU A 385 -4.21 25.85 -5.55
C LEU A 385 -5.04 25.28 -6.69
N SER A 386 -4.56 25.42 -7.92
CA SER A 386 -5.24 25.01 -9.14
C SER A 386 -4.64 23.70 -9.66
N VAL A 387 -5.48 22.69 -9.87
CA VAL A 387 -5.13 21.43 -10.56
C VAL A 387 -5.98 21.28 -11.80
N ASP A 388 -5.37 21.44 -12.98
CA ASP A 388 -6.03 21.44 -14.27
C ASP A 388 -5.74 20.16 -15.05
N ASN A 389 -6.77 19.31 -15.16
CA ASN A 389 -6.74 18.03 -15.88
C ASN A 389 -7.60 18.09 -17.15
N THR A 390 -7.83 19.29 -17.71
CA THR A 390 -8.63 19.51 -18.93
C THR A 390 -8.05 18.80 -20.15
N ALA A 391 -6.73 18.70 -20.23
CA ALA A 391 -6.01 17.98 -21.29
C ALA A 391 -6.17 16.45 -21.25
N SER A 392 -6.68 15.88 -20.15
CA SER A 392 -6.86 14.43 -19.98
C SER A 392 -8.33 14.02 -19.99
N ARG A 393 -8.62 12.79 -20.44
CA ARG A 393 -9.92 12.12 -20.23
C ARG A 393 -9.93 11.18 -19.02
N SER A 394 -8.78 10.93 -18.40
CA SER A 394 -8.67 10.07 -17.22
C SER A 394 -9.00 10.84 -15.94
N ARG A 395 -9.76 10.22 -15.04
CA ARG A 395 -9.87 10.71 -13.66
C ARG A 395 -8.52 10.52 -12.95
N LYS A 396 -8.19 11.40 -12.01
CA LYS A 396 -7.06 11.24 -11.11
C LYS A 396 -7.54 11.45 -9.66
N ILE A 397 -6.92 10.73 -8.72
CA ILE A 397 -7.12 10.93 -7.28
C ILE A 397 -5.99 11.81 -6.76
N ALA A 398 -6.31 12.75 -5.90
CA ALA A 398 -5.38 13.73 -5.36
C ALA A 398 -5.49 13.82 -3.85
N ALA A 399 -4.44 14.32 -3.21
CA ALA A 399 -4.39 14.60 -1.79
C ALA A 399 -3.60 15.87 -1.52
N TYR A 400 -4.04 16.67 -0.55
CA TYR A 400 -3.32 17.87 -0.12
C TYR A 400 -3.38 18.02 1.40
N ARG A 401 -2.41 18.74 1.96
CA ARG A 401 -2.43 19.23 3.34
C ARG A 401 -1.81 20.62 3.37
N TYR A 402 -2.22 21.46 4.31
CA TYR A 402 -1.64 22.79 4.47
C TYR A 402 -1.55 23.19 5.95
N VAL A 403 -0.78 24.24 6.21
CA VAL A 403 -0.60 24.86 7.51
C VAL A 403 -0.54 26.36 7.29
N VAL A 404 -1.36 27.11 8.02
CA VAL A 404 -1.20 28.56 8.16
C VAL A 404 -0.59 28.80 9.54
N ARG A 405 0.52 29.54 9.60
CA ARG A 405 1.17 30.01 10.83
C ARG A 405 1.22 31.52 10.79
N LYS A 406 0.76 32.21 11.84
CA LYS A 406 1.12 33.63 12.02
C LYS A 406 2.62 33.73 12.25
N SER A 407 3.25 34.79 11.75
CA SER A 407 4.59 35.15 12.22
C SER A 407 4.51 35.45 13.73
N PRO A 408 5.52 35.05 14.52
CA PRO A 408 5.54 35.27 15.97
C PRO A 408 5.67 36.75 16.36
#